data_AF-A0A162R141-F1
#
_entry.id   AF-A0A162R141-F1
#
_cell.length_a   1.000
_cell.length_b   1.000
_cell.length_c   1.000
_cell.angle_alpha   90.00
_cell.angle_beta   90.00
_cell.angle_gamma   90.00
#
_symmetry.space_group_name_H-M   'P 1'
#
loop_
_entity.id
_entity.type
_entity.pdbx_description
1 polymer ?
#
loop_
_entity_poly.entity_id
_entity_poly.type
_entity_poly.pdbx_seq_one_letter_code
_entity_poly.pdbx_strand_id
1 'polypeptide(L)'
;MTKDDLRAPTVKMSSYWNRQICLACFTLVLMAAGFAAVYCGVKFGLTGENGLDVVNVTSVEDGVSVTPRPAEINPSTPFTTNFTQLENNSTTHSNENVPYVTDIPASSSPQCIPRNETFCSNHLNYTQTFYPNFAGDKSEHEFLSSWVFLQTIIDSLCHPRIEEFICLAAQPECHLDGKSIGPCRKLCHEIANACDPYFWSVLEKEKILFNCDEQYVDSTDQNLCHS
;
A
#
# COMPACT_ATOMS: atom_id res chain seq x y z
N MET A 1 54.78 20.82 -17.83
CA MET A 1 53.89 20.76 -19.01
C MET A 1 54.21 19.49 -19.77
N THR A 2 53.47 18.41 -19.52
CA THR A 2 53.22 17.32 -20.48
C THR A 2 51.92 16.66 -20.04
N LYS A 3 51.01 16.56 -21.00
CA LYS A 3 49.57 16.35 -20.86
C LYS A 3 49.29 15.06 -21.60
N ASP A 4 49.49 13.91 -20.98
CA ASP A 4 49.12 12.61 -21.57
C ASP A 4 49.15 11.52 -20.48
N ASP A 5 48.13 11.47 -19.62
CA ASP A 5 47.72 10.19 -19.00
C ASP A 5 46.27 10.19 -18.48
N LEU A 6 45.32 10.57 -19.34
CA LEU A 6 43.91 10.21 -19.14
C LEU A 6 43.48 9.29 -20.27
N ARG A 7 43.81 8.00 -20.15
CA ARG A 7 43.12 6.96 -20.91
C ARG A 7 42.32 6.09 -19.95
N ALA A 8 41.01 6.30 -19.93
CA ALA A 8 40.07 5.45 -19.21
C ALA A 8 40.24 3.98 -19.67
N PRO A 9 40.17 3.00 -18.75
CA PRO A 9 40.23 1.60 -19.12
C PRO A 9 38.99 1.24 -19.94
N THR A 10 39.21 0.80 -21.19
CA THR A 10 38.14 0.22 -21.99
C THR A 10 37.81 -1.17 -21.44
N VAL A 11 36.67 -1.28 -20.76
CA VAL A 11 36.12 -2.57 -20.32
C VAL A 11 35.81 -3.39 -21.57
N LYS A 12 36.71 -4.33 -21.92
CA LYS A 12 36.39 -5.36 -22.92
C LYS A 12 35.42 -6.34 -22.29
N MET A 13 34.13 -6.08 -22.46
CA MET A 13 33.09 -7.06 -22.17
C MET A 13 33.33 -8.28 -23.06
N SER A 14 33.51 -9.47 -22.47
CA SER A 14 33.74 -10.71 -23.22
C SER A 14 32.61 -10.95 -24.21
N SER A 15 32.93 -11.39 -25.43
CA SER A 15 31.96 -11.72 -26.49
C SER A 15 30.87 -12.70 -26.02
N TYR A 16 31.16 -13.49 -24.99
CA TYR A 16 30.22 -14.34 -24.29
C TYR A 16 29.06 -13.55 -23.66
N TRP A 17 29.35 -12.43 -22.98
CA TRP A 17 28.32 -11.59 -22.36
C TRP A 17 27.40 -10.95 -23.40
N ASN A 18 27.96 -10.46 -24.51
CA ASN A 18 27.15 -9.90 -25.59
C ASN A 18 26.22 -10.96 -26.21
N ARG A 19 26.71 -12.19 -26.39
CA ARG A 19 25.90 -13.31 -26.90
C ARG A 19 24.79 -13.71 -25.92
N GLN A 20 25.06 -13.71 -24.61
CA GLN A 20 24.04 -14.00 -23.59
C GLN A 20 22.98 -12.91 -23.50
N ILE A 21 23.37 -11.64 -23.61
CA ILE A 21 22.43 -10.51 -23.67
C ILE A 21 21.55 -10.62 -24.92
N CYS A 22 22.12 -10.90 -26.09
CA CYS A 22 21.34 -11.10 -27.32
C CYS A 22 20.34 -12.26 -27.22
N LEU A 23 20.74 -13.39 -26.63
CA LEU A 23 19.86 -14.53 -26.39
C LEU A 23 18.72 -14.17 -25.43
N ALA A 24 19.02 -13.49 -24.33
CA ALA A 24 18.01 -13.03 -23.38
C ALA A 24 17.00 -12.06 -24.04
N CYS A 25 17.49 -11.06 -24.79
CA CYS A 25 16.62 -10.14 -25.53
C CYS A 25 15.75 -10.87 -26.56
N PHE A 26 16.30 -11.83 -27.30
CA PHE A 26 15.53 -12.61 -28.27
C PHE A 26 14.44 -13.45 -27.60
N THR A 27 14.75 -14.10 -26.47
CA THR A 27 13.73 -14.86 -25.71
C THR A 27 12.63 -13.97 -25.15
N LEU A 28 12.95 -12.77 -24.66
CA LEU A 28 11.96 -11.82 -24.16
C LEU A 28 11.03 -11.32 -25.27
N VAL A 29 11.56 -11.05 -26.47
CA VAL A 29 10.75 -10.65 -27.63
C VAL A 29 9.79 -11.76 -28.05
N LEU A 30 10.26 -13.02 -28.08
CA LEU A 30 9.40 -14.16 -28.41
C LEU A 30 8.30 -14.39 -27.36
N MET A 31 8.63 -14.26 -26.07
CA MET A 31 7.65 -14.37 -24.99
C MET A 31 6.61 -13.25 -25.10
N ALA A 32 7.02 -12.01 -25.32
CA ALA A 32 6.12 -10.87 -25.52
C ALA A 32 5.19 -11.06 -26.73
N ALA A 33 5.71 -11.57 -27.85
CA ALA A 33 4.92 -11.89 -29.03
C ALA A 33 3.89 -13.01 -28.76
N GLY A 34 4.27 -14.03 -27.98
CA GLY A 34 3.37 -15.09 -27.53
C GLY A 34 2.24 -14.57 -26.64
N PHE A 35 2.56 -13.74 -25.64
CA PHE A 35 1.57 -13.10 -24.78
C PHE A 35 0.63 -12.18 -25.56
N ALA A 36 1.14 -11.40 -26.52
CA ALA A 36 0.32 -10.56 -27.38
C ALA A 36 -0.63 -11.39 -28.26
N ALA A 37 -0.17 -12.53 -28.80
CA ALA A 37 -1.00 -13.42 -29.60
C ALA A 37 -2.12 -14.07 -28.78
N VAL A 38 -1.82 -14.55 -27.56
CA VAL A 38 -2.83 -15.10 -26.64
C VAL A 38 -3.82 -14.02 -26.20
N TYR A 39 -3.34 -12.83 -25.84
CA TYR A 39 -4.19 -11.72 -25.42
C TYR A 39 -5.11 -11.26 -26.55
N CYS A 40 -4.59 -11.12 -27.78
CA CYS A 40 -5.39 -10.80 -28.95
C CYS A 40 -6.37 -11.93 -29.29
N GLY A 41 -5.97 -13.19 -29.21
CA GLY A 41 -6.88 -14.33 -29.43
C GLY A 41 -8.08 -14.33 -28.48
N VAL A 42 -7.84 -14.00 -27.20
CA VAL A 42 -8.90 -13.89 -26.17
C VAL A 42 -9.76 -12.64 -26.38
N LYS A 43 -9.19 -11.50 -26.77
CA LYS A 43 -9.92 -10.24 -27.03
C LYS A 43 -10.76 -10.26 -28.31
N PHE A 44 -10.33 -10.99 -29.34
CA PHE A 44 -10.99 -11.05 -30.65
C PHE A 44 -11.78 -12.35 -30.88
N GLY A 45 -11.88 -13.24 -29.89
CA GLY A 45 -12.83 -14.36 -29.92
C GLY A 45 -12.62 -15.36 -31.05
N LEU A 46 -11.37 -15.65 -31.43
CA LEU A 46 -11.07 -16.73 -32.38
C LEU A 46 -11.08 -18.08 -31.67
N THR A 47 -12.25 -18.51 -31.19
CA THR A 47 -12.47 -19.92 -30.84
C THR A 47 -12.71 -20.68 -32.12
N GLY A 48 -11.77 -21.56 -32.48
CA GLY A 48 -11.89 -22.44 -33.64
C GLY A 48 -13.21 -23.23 -33.60
N GLU A 49 -13.85 -23.33 -34.76
CA GLU A 49 -15.03 -24.14 -34.99
C GLU A 49 -14.80 -25.58 -34.51
N ASN A 50 -15.67 -26.07 -33.61
CA ASN A 50 -16.13 -27.45 -33.52
C ASN A 50 -17.29 -27.52 -32.51
N GLY A 51 -18.53 -27.60 -33.02
CA GLY A 51 -19.71 -27.97 -32.21
C GLY A 51 -20.83 -26.94 -32.24
N LEU A 52 -21.68 -27.02 -33.26
CA LEU A 52 -22.90 -26.23 -33.42
C LEU A 52 -24.04 -26.91 -32.64
N ASP A 53 -24.33 -26.46 -31.43
CA ASP A 53 -25.67 -26.60 -30.84
C ASP A 53 -26.47 -25.34 -31.17
N VAL A 54 -27.53 -25.53 -31.94
CA VAL A 54 -28.44 -24.48 -32.42
C VAL A 54 -29.37 -24.10 -31.27
N VAL A 55 -29.18 -22.90 -30.70
CA VAL A 55 -30.29 -22.15 -30.08
C VAL A 55 -30.54 -20.90 -30.91
N ASN A 56 -31.64 -20.98 -31.64
CA ASN A 56 -32.22 -19.95 -32.48
C ASN A 56 -32.80 -18.84 -31.58
N VAL A 57 -32.29 -17.61 -31.69
CA VAL A 57 -33.03 -16.41 -31.27
C VAL A 57 -33.09 -15.46 -32.45
N THR A 58 -34.29 -15.38 -33.01
CA THR A 58 -34.67 -14.45 -34.07
C THR A 58 -34.46 -13.01 -33.61
N SER A 59 -33.75 -12.23 -34.43
CA SER A 59 -33.75 -10.76 -34.43
C SER A 59 -35.17 -10.19 -34.45
N VAL A 60 -35.34 -8.95 -33.97
CA VAL A 60 -35.72 -7.77 -34.79
C VAL A 60 -36.04 -6.57 -33.87
N GLU A 61 -35.37 -5.44 -34.18
CA GLU A 61 -35.72 -4.00 -34.01
C GLU A 61 -35.98 -3.48 -32.57
N ASP A 62 -35.60 -2.27 -32.13
CA ASP A 62 -35.54 -0.95 -32.77
C ASP A 62 -34.50 -0.04 -32.09
N GLY A 63 -33.93 0.88 -32.86
CA GLY A 63 -33.07 1.95 -32.36
C GLY A 63 -33.86 3.11 -31.74
N VAL A 64 -33.52 3.50 -30.51
CA VAL A 64 -33.90 4.81 -29.93
C VAL A 64 -32.70 5.44 -29.25
N SER A 65 -32.32 6.60 -29.76
CA SER A 65 -31.33 7.53 -29.20
C SER A 65 -31.85 8.11 -27.89
N VAL A 66 -31.13 7.92 -26.78
CA VAL A 66 -31.45 8.57 -25.49
C VAL A 66 -30.34 9.53 -25.13
N THR A 67 -30.68 10.81 -25.13
CA THR A 67 -29.86 11.93 -24.65
C THR A 67 -29.78 11.87 -23.11
N PRO A 68 -28.64 12.20 -22.46
CA PRO A 68 -28.56 12.19 -21.00
C PRO A 68 -29.24 13.43 -20.40
N ARG A 69 -30.12 13.22 -19.41
CA ARG A 69 -30.66 14.28 -18.53
C ARG A 69 -29.77 14.41 -17.28
N PRO A 70 -29.56 15.62 -16.71
CA PRO A 70 -28.75 15.78 -15.51
C PRO A 70 -29.52 15.30 -14.27
N ALA A 71 -28.83 14.60 -13.37
CA ALA A 71 -29.36 14.24 -12.05
C ALA A 71 -29.30 15.46 -11.11
N GLU A 72 -30.44 15.75 -10.51
CA GLU A 72 -30.67 16.86 -9.58
C GLU A 72 -30.35 16.37 -8.15
N ILE A 73 -29.47 17.09 -7.45
CA ILE A 73 -29.09 16.85 -6.06
C ILE A 73 -30.08 17.60 -5.18
N ASN A 74 -30.71 16.94 -4.21
CA ASN A 74 -31.40 17.62 -3.11
C ASN A 74 -31.06 16.95 -1.75
N PRO A 75 -30.61 17.70 -0.73
CA PRO A 75 -30.19 17.15 0.55
C PRO A 75 -31.25 17.23 1.66
N SER A 76 -30.96 16.49 2.73
CA SER A 76 -31.43 16.63 4.13
C SER A 76 -32.59 15.72 4.58
N THR A 77 -32.29 14.74 5.44
CA THR A 77 -33.03 14.50 6.69
C THR A 77 -32.14 13.88 7.77
N PRO A 78 -32.36 14.18 9.07
CA PRO A 78 -31.52 13.73 10.18
C PRO A 78 -31.99 12.38 10.74
N PHE A 79 -31.04 11.52 11.14
CA PHE A 79 -31.32 10.29 11.87
C PHE A 79 -31.57 10.57 13.35
N THR A 80 -32.80 10.36 13.80
CA THR A 80 -33.18 10.39 15.22
C THR A 80 -33.06 8.99 15.83
N THR A 81 -32.25 8.88 16.87
CA THR A 81 -32.10 7.70 17.74
C THR A 81 -33.32 7.48 18.62
N ASN A 82 -33.87 6.26 18.65
CA ASN A 82 -34.80 5.80 19.68
C ASN A 82 -34.33 4.45 20.22
N PHE A 83 -33.74 4.45 21.42
CA PHE A 83 -33.57 3.26 22.25
C PHE A 83 -34.74 3.19 23.24
N THR A 84 -35.63 2.22 23.06
CA THR A 84 -36.63 1.83 24.05
C THR A 84 -36.04 0.82 25.03
N GLN A 85 -36.12 1.12 26.33
CA GLN A 85 -35.95 0.16 27.42
C GLN A 85 -37.21 -0.72 27.54
N LEU A 86 -37.03 -2.03 27.78
CA LEU A 86 -37.92 -2.89 28.58
C LEU A 86 -37.22 -4.24 28.81
N GLU A 87 -36.70 -4.48 30.00
CA GLU A 87 -37.24 -5.33 31.06
C GLU A 87 -36.69 -6.77 31.11
N ASN A 88 -35.83 -6.95 32.11
CA ASN A 88 -35.67 -8.10 32.99
C ASN A 88 -36.82 -9.13 33.02
N ASN A 89 -36.52 -10.38 32.67
CA ASN A 89 -37.16 -11.51 33.33
C ASN A 89 -36.20 -12.69 33.53
N SER A 90 -36.06 -13.08 34.80
CA SER A 90 -35.36 -14.28 35.25
C SER A 90 -36.11 -15.54 34.84
N THR A 91 -35.40 -16.55 34.34
CA THR A 91 -35.85 -17.94 34.49
C THR A 91 -34.63 -18.87 34.62
N THR A 92 -34.51 -19.47 35.80
CA THR A 92 -33.57 -20.53 36.16
C THR A 92 -33.98 -21.87 35.55
N HIS A 93 -33.05 -22.62 34.95
CA HIS A 93 -33.12 -24.08 34.86
C HIS A 93 -31.72 -24.73 34.73
N SER A 94 -31.30 -25.35 35.85
CA SER A 94 -30.50 -26.58 36.01
C SER A 94 -29.23 -26.84 35.17
N ASN A 95 -28.08 -26.71 35.87
CA ASN A 95 -26.95 -27.63 36.00
C ASN A 95 -26.45 -28.44 34.78
N GLU A 96 -25.33 -28.00 34.20
CA GLU A 96 -24.31 -28.90 33.64
C GLU A 96 -22.91 -28.34 33.93
N ASN A 97 -22.08 -29.14 34.59
CA ASN A 97 -20.72 -28.79 35.00
C ASN A 97 -19.79 -28.77 33.78
N VAL A 98 -19.45 -27.58 33.30
CA VAL A 98 -18.29 -27.37 32.41
C VAL A 98 -17.36 -26.40 33.15
N PRO A 99 -16.07 -26.73 33.38
CA PRO A 99 -15.13 -25.77 33.91
C PRO A 99 -14.92 -24.69 32.85
N TYR A 100 -15.68 -23.60 32.96
CA TYR A 100 -15.40 -22.37 32.23
C TYR A 100 -14.06 -21.86 32.74
N VAL A 101 -13.04 -21.99 31.89
CA VAL A 101 -11.74 -21.35 32.10
C VAL A 101 -12.01 -19.85 32.23
N THR A 102 -11.76 -19.37 33.44
CA THR A 102 -11.79 -17.97 33.84
C THR A 102 -10.86 -17.15 32.96
N ASP A 103 -11.41 -16.02 32.49
CA ASP A 103 -10.74 -14.76 32.20
C ASP A 103 -9.58 -14.80 31.19
N ILE A 104 -9.90 -14.51 29.92
CA ILE A 104 -8.94 -13.83 29.05
C ILE A 104 -8.91 -12.38 29.55
N PRO A 105 -7.77 -11.85 30.06
CA PRO A 105 -7.67 -10.43 30.33
C PRO A 105 -7.70 -9.71 28.99
N ALA A 106 -8.82 -9.07 28.68
CA ALA A 106 -8.90 -8.06 27.62
C ALA A 106 -8.14 -6.81 28.09
N SER A 107 -6.81 -6.85 28.03
CA SER A 107 -5.95 -5.68 28.09
C SER A 107 -4.51 -6.05 27.68
N SER A 108 -4.33 -6.47 26.43
CA SER A 108 -3.01 -6.29 25.83
C SER A 108 -2.93 -4.80 25.46
N SER A 109 -2.31 -3.99 26.32
CA SER A 109 -1.83 -2.68 25.89
C SER A 109 -1.03 -2.84 24.59
N PRO A 110 -1.04 -1.85 23.67
CA PRO A 110 -0.15 -1.88 22.51
C PRO A 110 1.28 -2.03 23.03
N GLN A 111 1.87 -3.20 22.86
CA GLN A 111 3.22 -3.47 23.37
C GLN A 111 4.22 -2.94 22.34
N CYS A 112 5.16 -2.13 22.82
CA CYS A 112 6.34 -1.82 22.04
C CYS A 112 7.09 -3.11 21.70
N ILE A 113 7.50 -3.22 20.45
CA ILE A 113 8.26 -4.35 19.93
C ILE A 113 9.62 -3.87 19.41
N PRO A 114 10.64 -4.74 19.37
CA PRO A 114 11.90 -4.41 18.74
C PRO A 114 11.70 -4.01 17.27
N ARG A 115 12.38 -2.97 16.84
CA ARG A 115 12.41 -2.51 15.45
C ARG A 115 13.27 -3.44 14.61
N ASN A 116 12.86 -3.66 13.35
CA ASN A 116 13.73 -4.31 12.38
C ASN A 116 14.82 -3.34 11.91
N GLU A 117 16.05 -3.60 12.36
CA GLU A 117 17.20 -2.76 12.06
C GLU A 117 17.59 -2.77 10.58
N THR A 118 17.34 -3.85 9.84
CA THR A 118 17.79 -4.02 8.45
C THR A 118 17.39 -2.87 7.52
N PHE A 119 16.21 -2.30 7.73
CA PHE A 119 15.61 -1.32 6.82
C PHE A 119 15.86 0.14 7.22
N CYS A 120 15.88 0.43 8.53
CA CYS A 120 15.92 1.81 9.04
C CYS A 120 17.04 2.10 10.05
N SER A 121 18.06 1.24 10.15
CA SER A 121 19.17 1.40 11.10
C SER A 121 19.82 2.77 11.12
N ASN A 122 19.99 3.39 9.94
CA ASN A 122 20.77 4.61 9.81
C ASN A 122 19.92 5.89 9.88
N HIS A 123 18.60 5.76 10.04
CA HIS A 123 17.66 6.88 9.97
C HIS A 123 16.94 7.15 11.30
N LEU A 124 16.91 6.18 12.20
CA LEU A 124 16.15 6.24 13.44
C LEU A 124 17.07 6.06 14.65
N ASN A 125 16.91 6.92 15.66
CA ASN A 125 17.71 6.93 16.88
C ASN A 125 17.09 6.11 18.03
N TYR A 126 16.05 5.33 17.75
CA TYR A 126 15.36 4.46 18.70
C TYR A 126 15.28 3.01 18.20
N THR A 127 15.05 2.09 19.14
CA THR A 127 15.09 0.64 18.91
C THR A 127 13.75 -0.05 19.02
N GLN A 128 12.71 0.66 19.45
CA GLN A 128 11.37 0.10 19.65
C GLN A 128 10.34 0.80 18.77
N THR A 129 9.47 -0.01 18.19
CA THR A 129 8.34 0.41 17.35
C THR A 129 7.05 -0.22 17.86
N PHE A 130 5.93 0.13 17.25
CA PHE A 130 4.66 -0.56 17.49
C PHE A 130 3.86 -0.65 16.18
N TYR A 131 2.80 -1.44 16.19
CA TYR A 131 1.82 -1.54 15.11
C TYR A 131 0.40 -1.23 15.65
N PRO A 132 -0.51 -0.68 14.83
CA PRO A 132 -0.32 -0.36 13.42
C PRO A 132 0.60 0.85 13.19
N ASN A 133 1.40 0.81 12.12
CA ASN A 133 2.26 1.93 11.73
C ASN A 133 1.47 2.98 10.93
N PHE A 134 2.11 4.10 10.57
CA PHE A 134 1.46 5.17 9.82
C PHE A 134 1.20 4.82 8.33
N ALA A 135 1.75 3.71 7.82
CA ALA A 135 1.43 3.15 6.50
C ALA A 135 0.21 2.19 6.52
N GLY A 136 -0.35 1.92 7.71
CA GLY A 136 -1.48 1.03 7.91
C GLY A 136 -1.12 -0.46 8.06
N ASP A 137 0.17 -0.81 8.14
CA ASP A 137 0.59 -2.18 8.42
C ASP A 137 0.24 -2.54 9.86
N LYS A 138 -0.33 -3.73 10.08
CA LYS A 138 -0.77 -4.19 11.40
C LYS A 138 0.25 -5.09 12.08
N SER A 139 1.33 -5.45 11.40
CA SER A 139 2.38 -6.32 11.91
C SER A 139 3.69 -6.12 11.16
N GLU A 140 4.79 -6.65 11.72
CA GLU A 140 6.09 -6.66 11.03
C GLU A 140 6.00 -7.39 9.70
N HIS A 141 5.25 -8.49 9.63
CA HIS A 141 5.08 -9.24 8.40
C HIS A 141 4.41 -8.42 7.29
N GLU A 142 3.39 -7.63 7.64
CA GLU A 142 2.75 -6.71 6.69
C GLU A 142 3.70 -5.60 6.26
N PHE A 143 4.47 -5.04 7.21
CA PHE A 143 5.52 -4.06 6.91
C PHE A 143 6.58 -4.60 5.94
N LEU A 144 7.08 -5.81 6.16
CA LEU A 144 8.05 -6.45 5.24
C LEU A 144 7.47 -6.63 3.84
N SER A 145 6.17 -6.90 3.74
CA SER A 145 5.47 -6.99 2.46
C SER A 145 5.31 -5.62 1.79
N SER A 146 5.04 -4.58 2.59
CA SER A 146 4.95 -3.18 2.14
C SER A 146 6.28 -2.57 1.74
N TRP A 147 7.37 -3.01 2.37
CA TRP A 147 8.70 -2.44 2.17
C TRP A 147 9.11 -2.44 0.70
N VAL A 148 8.76 -3.49 -0.04
CA VAL A 148 9.03 -3.60 -1.48
C VAL A 148 8.43 -2.41 -2.26
N PHE A 149 7.24 -1.95 -1.87
CA PHE A 149 6.60 -0.79 -2.49
C PHE A 149 7.21 0.53 -2.00
N LEU A 150 7.45 0.65 -0.70
CA LEU A 150 8.08 1.82 -0.10
C LEU A 150 9.48 2.09 -0.69
N GLN A 151 10.21 1.04 -1.03
CA GLN A 151 11.50 1.13 -1.72
C GLN A 151 11.40 1.85 -3.06
N THR A 152 10.28 1.72 -3.78
CA THR A 152 10.08 2.44 -5.05
C THR A 152 10.03 3.96 -4.83
N ILE A 153 9.44 4.39 -3.72
CA ILE A 153 9.37 5.81 -3.33
C ILE A 153 10.74 6.29 -2.88
N ILE A 154 11.45 5.49 -2.07
CA ILE A 154 12.84 5.76 -1.66
C ILE A 154 13.74 5.97 -2.89
N ASP A 155 13.70 5.02 -3.83
CA ASP A 155 14.55 5.00 -5.02
C ASP A 155 14.25 6.15 -5.99
N SER A 156 13.11 6.84 -5.85
CA SER A 156 12.81 8.06 -6.60
C SER A 156 13.70 9.24 -6.21
N LEU A 157 14.27 9.22 -5.00
CA LEU A 157 15.15 10.26 -4.45
C LEU A 157 14.58 11.69 -4.58
N CYS A 158 13.25 11.81 -4.60
CA CYS A 158 12.54 13.07 -4.79
C CYS A 158 12.81 14.11 -3.69
N HIS A 159 13.18 13.65 -2.48
CA HIS A 159 13.52 14.51 -1.36
C HIS A 159 14.73 13.96 -0.60
N PRO A 160 15.67 14.80 -0.12
CA PRO A 160 16.87 14.34 0.61
C PRO A 160 16.57 13.56 1.90
N ARG A 161 15.35 13.66 2.42
CA ARG A 161 14.91 12.99 3.66
C ARG A 161 13.83 11.94 3.43
N ILE A 162 13.67 11.45 2.20
CA ILE A 162 12.60 10.48 1.87
C ILE A 162 12.74 9.17 2.66
N GLU A 163 13.96 8.64 2.78
CA GLU A 163 14.24 7.42 3.55
C GLU A 163 13.89 7.60 5.02
N GLU A 164 14.31 8.71 5.61
CA GLU A 164 14.04 9.05 7.00
C GLU A 164 12.53 9.15 7.27
N PHE A 165 11.79 9.84 6.42
CA PHE A 165 10.34 9.97 6.56
C PHE A 165 9.61 8.63 6.46
N ILE A 166 9.96 7.81 5.46
CA ILE A 166 9.36 6.48 5.30
C ILE A 166 9.66 5.63 6.53
N CYS A 167 10.89 5.68 7.05
CA CYS A 167 11.26 4.97 8.27
C CYS A 167 10.50 5.46 9.51
N LEU A 168 10.39 6.77 9.71
CA LEU A 168 9.65 7.37 10.82
C LEU A 168 8.17 6.96 10.79
N ALA A 169 7.58 6.84 9.62
CA ALA A 169 6.19 6.49 9.46
C ALA A 169 5.95 4.97 9.53
N ALA A 170 6.84 4.16 8.96
CA ALA A 170 6.69 2.71 8.89
C ALA A 170 7.18 1.98 10.16
N GLN A 171 8.08 2.58 10.92
CA GLN A 171 8.60 2.07 12.19
C GLN A 171 8.61 3.16 13.26
N PRO A 172 7.46 3.71 13.67
CA PRO A 172 7.41 4.87 14.54
C PRO A 172 7.90 4.59 15.97
N GLU A 173 8.40 5.62 16.64
CA GLU A 173 8.91 5.49 18.00
C GLU A 173 7.77 5.12 18.96
N CYS A 174 7.98 4.06 19.75
CA CYS A 174 6.99 3.60 20.71
C CYS A 174 7.27 4.15 22.11
N HIS A 175 6.25 4.73 22.73
CA HIS A 175 6.27 5.12 24.14
C HIS A 175 5.49 4.13 25.02
N LEU A 176 5.91 4.02 26.29
CA LEU A 176 5.33 3.08 27.26
C LEU A 176 3.85 3.35 27.58
N ASP A 177 3.33 4.53 27.26
CA ASP A 177 1.92 4.88 27.38
C ASP A 177 1.07 4.41 26.17
N GLY A 178 1.66 3.65 25.25
CA GLY A 178 1.01 3.14 24.06
C GLY A 178 0.82 4.19 22.97
N LYS A 179 1.47 5.35 23.10
CA LYS A 179 1.53 6.37 22.04
C LYS A 179 2.69 6.11 21.10
N SER A 180 2.53 6.60 19.89
CA SER A 180 3.57 6.56 18.88
C SER A 180 3.92 7.93 18.34
N ILE A 181 5.22 8.12 18.11
CA ILE A 181 5.76 9.37 17.60
C ILE A 181 6.24 9.09 16.18
N GLY A 182 5.53 9.70 15.23
CA GLY A 182 5.84 9.65 13.80
C GLY A 182 6.44 10.97 13.29
N PRO A 183 6.49 11.18 11.97
CA PRO A 183 6.94 12.42 11.39
C PRO A 183 5.97 13.58 11.68
N CYS A 184 6.49 14.80 11.72
CA CYS A 184 5.67 16.00 11.82
C CYS A 184 4.92 16.29 10.52
N ARG A 185 3.75 16.91 10.63
CA ARG A 185 2.92 17.30 9.47
C ARG A 185 3.68 18.15 8.46
N LYS A 186 4.51 19.07 8.93
CA LYS A 186 5.35 19.91 8.07
C LYS A 186 6.32 19.08 7.22
N LEU A 187 7.02 18.11 7.83
CA LEU A 187 7.93 17.21 7.12
C LEU A 187 7.17 16.38 6.07
N CYS A 188 5.98 15.89 6.42
CA CYS A 188 5.11 15.17 5.48
C CYS A 188 4.78 16.03 4.26
N HIS A 189 4.33 17.28 4.46
CA HIS A 189 4.01 18.19 3.36
C HIS A 189 5.24 18.53 2.51
N GLU A 190 6.39 18.81 3.12
CA GLU A 190 7.63 19.08 2.39
C GLU A 190 8.00 17.93 1.45
N ILE A 191 7.91 16.69 1.93
CA ILE A 191 8.23 15.49 1.16
C ILE A 191 7.15 15.18 0.13
N ALA A 192 5.88 15.22 0.52
CA ALA A 192 4.75 15.00 -0.38
C ALA A 192 4.84 15.92 -1.59
N ASN A 193 5.09 17.22 -1.38
CA ASN A 193 5.22 18.20 -2.46
C ASN A 193 6.45 17.96 -3.34
N ALA A 194 7.58 17.54 -2.77
CA ALA A 194 8.80 17.25 -3.54
C ALA A 194 8.67 15.98 -4.38
N CYS A 195 7.86 15.03 -3.92
CA CYS A 195 7.65 13.73 -4.53
C CYS A 195 6.42 13.67 -5.45
N ASP A 196 5.63 14.75 -5.56
CA ASP A 196 4.45 14.83 -6.42
C ASP A 196 4.83 15.23 -7.85
N PRO A 197 4.38 14.47 -8.88
CA PRO A 197 3.11 14.90 -9.49
C PRO A 197 2.13 13.79 -9.94
N TYR A 198 2.47 12.49 -9.91
CA TYR A 198 1.60 11.42 -10.46
C TYR A 198 1.73 10.02 -9.81
N PHE A 199 2.59 9.82 -8.80
CA PHE A 199 2.82 8.49 -8.20
C PHE A 199 1.64 8.00 -7.34
N TRP A 200 0.93 8.92 -6.67
CA TRP A 200 -0.04 8.63 -5.61
C TRP A 200 -1.39 8.06 -6.06
N SER A 201 -1.58 7.85 -7.36
CA SER A 201 -2.87 7.43 -7.90
C SER A 201 -3.13 5.92 -7.77
N VAL A 202 -2.10 5.12 -7.47
CA VAL A 202 -2.16 3.66 -7.64
C VAL A 202 -2.10 2.86 -6.33
N LEU A 203 -1.42 3.32 -5.27
CA LEU A 203 -1.25 2.51 -4.04
C LEU A 203 -2.04 3.09 -2.84
N GLU A 204 -2.85 2.24 -2.21
CA GLU A 204 -3.68 2.61 -1.06
C GLU A 204 -2.83 2.99 0.18
N LYS A 205 -1.69 2.31 0.39
CA LYS A 205 -0.77 2.62 1.48
C LYS A 205 -0.09 3.98 1.32
N GLU A 206 0.20 4.39 0.09
CA GLU A 206 0.74 5.72 -0.18
C GLU A 206 -0.26 6.81 0.18
N LYS A 207 -1.54 6.62 -0.17
CA LYS A 207 -2.59 7.56 0.19
C LYS A 207 -2.72 7.73 1.70
N ILE A 208 -2.57 6.65 2.46
CA ILE A 208 -2.60 6.70 3.93
C ILE A 208 -1.34 7.39 4.45
N LEU A 209 -0.16 6.97 3.96
CA LEU A 209 1.14 7.46 4.41
C LEU A 209 1.33 8.97 4.18
N PHE A 210 0.81 9.49 3.08
CA PHE A 210 0.92 10.90 2.69
C PHE A 210 -0.36 11.71 2.94
N ASN A 211 -1.31 11.20 3.75
CA ASN A 211 -2.44 11.97 4.24
C ASN A 211 -2.00 12.89 5.39
N CYS A 212 -1.22 13.92 5.07
CA CYS A 212 -0.47 14.68 6.06
C CYS A 212 -1.33 15.33 7.15
N ASP A 213 -2.53 15.78 6.79
CA ASP A 213 -3.39 16.56 7.68
C ASP A 213 -4.11 15.70 8.74
N GLU A 214 -4.48 14.48 8.38
CA GLU A 214 -5.17 13.54 9.29
C GLU A 214 -4.18 12.64 10.04
N GLN A 215 -3.06 12.29 9.40
CA GLN A 215 -2.14 11.26 9.89
C GLN A 215 -1.08 11.79 10.87
N TYR A 216 -0.67 13.06 10.74
CA TYR A 216 0.47 13.61 11.48
C TYR A 216 0.13 14.87 12.29
N VAL A 217 0.81 15.01 13.41
CA VAL A 217 0.68 16.16 14.32
C VAL A 217 1.40 17.38 13.75
N ASP A 218 0.74 18.53 13.83
CA ASP A 218 1.36 19.84 13.54
C ASP A 218 2.01 20.39 14.79
N SER A 219 3.32 20.19 14.93
CA SER A 219 4.11 20.65 16.06
C SER A 219 5.59 20.78 15.67
N THR A 220 6.34 21.54 16.46
CA THR A 220 7.81 21.59 16.41
C THR A 220 8.46 20.92 17.63
N ASP A 221 7.66 20.32 18.52
CA ASP A 221 8.12 19.61 19.70
C ASP A 221 8.52 18.17 19.34
N GLN A 222 9.78 17.83 19.58
CA GLN A 222 10.35 16.51 19.30
C GLN A 222 9.74 15.39 20.15
N ASN A 223 9.07 15.73 21.26
CA ASN A 223 8.32 14.74 22.06
C ASN A 223 6.95 14.42 21.47
N LEU A 224 6.53 15.14 20.42
CA LEU A 224 5.23 14.96 19.76
C LEU A 224 5.37 14.42 18.34
N CYS A 225 6.42 14.82 17.62
CA CYS A 225 6.73 14.32 16.28
C CYS A 225 8.19 14.59 15.89
N HIS A 226 8.70 13.83 14.92
CA HIS A 226 10.05 14.00 14.36
C HIS A 226 10.02 14.94 13.15
N SER A 227 10.77 16.05 13.22
CA SER A 227 10.79 17.13 12.21
C SER A 227 11.86 16.93 11.16
#